data_AF-G7GIF1-F1
#
_entry.id   AF-G7GIF1-F1
#
_cell.length_a   1.000
_cell.length_b   1.000
_cell.length_c   1.000
_cell.angle_alpha   90.00
_cell.angle_beta   90.00
_cell.angle_gamma   90.00
#
_symmetry.space_group_name_H-M   'P 1'
#
loop_
_entity.id
_entity.type
_entity.pdbx_description
1 polymer ?
#
loop_
_entity_poly.entity_id
_entity_poly.type
_entity_poly.pdbx_seq_one_letter_code
_entity_poly.pdbx_strand_id
1 'polypeptide(L)'
;MFKVTRSAKPKEWTNSDYTDPAVVKQLKLDFLSKCYLCEQTDFGNVNVEHFVPHLNKSKELRTDWNNLYYSCSHCNGIKGSRHKELFDCCNENHHVDVAIALQAPSVPNGKIVLTNTLNNGFIRAMLQQCEQWQSTSES
;
A
#
# COMPACT_ATOMS: atom_id res chain seq x y z
N MET A 1 8.09 0.73 0.66
CA MET A 1 6.85 1.38 0.23
C MET A 1 7.20 2.77 -0.27
N PHE A 2 6.51 3.28 -1.29
CA PHE A 2 6.77 4.59 -1.87
C PHE A 2 5.61 5.53 -1.58
N LYS A 3 5.90 6.82 -1.43
CA LYS A 3 4.87 7.85 -1.28
C LYS A 3 4.17 8.09 -2.61
N VAL A 4 2.83 8.10 -2.58
CA VAL A 4 1.98 8.38 -3.75
C VAL A 4 1.27 9.70 -3.56
N THR A 5 1.37 10.58 -4.56
CA THR A 5 0.55 11.81 -4.62
C THR A 5 -0.60 11.55 -5.58
N ARG A 6 -1.83 11.51 -5.06
CA ARG A 6 -3.01 11.21 -5.86
C ARG A 6 -3.43 12.41 -6.71
N SER A 7 -3.77 12.14 -7.95
CA SER A 7 -4.47 13.10 -8.81
C SER A 7 -5.94 13.21 -8.43
N ALA A 8 -6.63 14.21 -8.98
CA ALA A 8 -8.09 14.27 -8.92
C ALA A 8 -8.70 13.13 -9.76
N LYS A 9 -9.88 12.65 -9.34
CA LYS A 9 -10.62 11.62 -10.10
C LYS A 9 -10.78 12.03 -11.57
N PRO A 10 -10.67 11.10 -12.54
CA PRO A 10 -10.88 11.41 -13.95
C PRO A 10 -12.28 11.98 -14.21
N LYS A 11 -12.39 13.07 -14.98
CA LYS A 11 -13.69 13.68 -15.33
C LYS A 11 -14.53 12.77 -16.23
N GLU A 12 -13.87 11.95 -17.04
CA GLU A 12 -14.47 10.96 -17.95
C GLU A 12 -15.18 9.82 -17.19
N TRP A 13 -14.78 9.58 -15.93
CA TRP A 13 -15.33 8.49 -15.12
C TRP A 13 -16.70 8.84 -14.56
N THR A 14 -17.75 8.45 -15.30
CA THR A 14 -19.16 8.76 -14.99
C THR A 14 -20.00 7.51 -14.69
N ASN A 15 -19.53 6.34 -15.12
CA ASN A 15 -20.25 5.07 -15.06
C ASN A 15 -20.10 4.31 -13.73
N SER A 16 -19.31 4.83 -12.77
CA SER A 16 -19.01 4.16 -11.48
C SER A 16 -18.29 2.81 -11.62
N ASP A 17 -17.77 2.47 -12.80
CA ASP A 17 -17.01 1.26 -13.03
C ASP A 17 -15.53 1.51 -12.73
N TYR A 18 -15.01 0.92 -11.65
CA TYR A 18 -13.60 1.09 -11.28
C TYR A 18 -12.65 0.35 -12.24
N THR A 19 -13.16 -0.50 -13.13
CA THR A 19 -12.37 -1.15 -14.19
C THR A 19 -12.30 -0.33 -15.47
N ASP A 20 -12.93 0.85 -15.50
CA ASP A 20 -12.90 1.76 -16.62
C ASP A 20 -11.45 2.11 -17.04
N PRO A 21 -11.10 2.08 -18.34
CA PRO A 21 -9.77 2.41 -18.82
C PRO A 21 -9.24 3.78 -18.35
N ALA A 22 -10.11 4.78 -18.17
CA ALA A 22 -9.72 6.09 -17.66
C ALA A 22 -9.27 6.01 -16.19
N VAL A 23 -9.96 5.21 -15.37
CA VAL A 23 -9.59 4.94 -13.97
C VAL A 23 -8.25 4.22 -13.91
N VAL A 24 -8.13 3.11 -14.66
CA VAL A 24 -6.90 2.30 -14.68
C VAL A 24 -5.70 3.13 -15.17
N LYS A 25 -5.88 3.94 -16.22
CA LYS A 25 -4.83 4.81 -16.76
C LYS A 25 -4.38 5.84 -15.73
N GLN A 26 -5.31 6.50 -15.03
CA GLN A 26 -4.95 7.52 -14.05
C GLN A 26 -4.26 6.91 -12.84
N LEU A 27 -4.77 5.79 -12.31
CA LEU A 27 -4.11 5.07 -11.22
C LEU A 27 -2.71 4.59 -11.64
N LYS A 28 -2.54 4.11 -12.87
CA LYS A 28 -1.23 3.72 -13.39
C LYS A 28 -0.23 4.88 -13.37
N LEU A 29 -0.67 6.11 -13.68
CA LEU A 29 0.17 7.30 -13.63
C LEU A 29 0.52 7.68 -12.19
N ASP A 30 -0.49 7.79 -11.32
CA ASP A 30 -0.31 8.18 -9.92
C ASP A 30 0.62 7.22 -9.16
N PHE A 31 0.47 5.92 -9.41
CA PHE A 31 1.27 4.86 -8.77
C PHE A 31 2.55 4.53 -9.55
N LEU A 32 2.95 5.34 -10.53
CA LEU A 32 4.18 5.17 -11.31
C LEU A 32 4.31 3.78 -11.96
N SER A 33 3.20 3.19 -12.39
CA SER A 33 3.09 1.83 -12.92
C SER A 33 3.57 0.71 -11.97
N LYS A 34 3.66 1.00 -10.67
CA LYS A 34 4.08 0.05 -9.62
C LYS A 34 2.88 -0.43 -8.82
N CYS A 35 2.84 -1.72 -8.48
CA CYS A 35 1.88 -2.25 -7.53
C CYS A 35 2.04 -1.54 -6.18
N TYR A 36 0.96 -1.03 -5.59
CA TYR A 36 1.05 -0.26 -4.34
C TYR A 36 1.55 -1.08 -3.13
N LEU A 37 1.44 -2.41 -3.19
CA LEU A 37 1.85 -3.32 -2.12
C LEU A 37 3.27 -3.84 -2.29
N CYS A 38 3.60 -4.39 -3.46
CA CYS A 38 4.90 -5.05 -3.70
C CYS A 38 5.87 -4.24 -4.57
N GLU A 39 5.43 -3.09 -5.09
CA GLU A 39 6.23 -2.18 -5.93
C GLU A 39 6.73 -2.74 -7.27
N GLN A 40 6.36 -3.98 -7.62
CA GLN A 40 6.68 -4.56 -8.92
C GLN A 40 6.08 -3.71 -10.05
N THR A 41 6.84 -3.54 -11.12
CA THR A 41 6.40 -2.94 -12.39
C THR A 41 6.03 -4.04 -13.40
N ASP A 42 5.47 -3.63 -14.54
CA ASP A 42 5.32 -4.46 -15.75
C ASP A 42 4.60 -5.81 -15.56
N PHE A 43 3.73 -5.90 -14.54
CA PHE A 43 2.88 -7.05 -14.34
C PHE A 43 1.71 -7.03 -15.33
N GLY A 44 1.47 -8.15 -16.03
CA GLY A 44 0.44 -8.24 -17.06
C GLY A 44 -1.01 -8.21 -16.53
N ASN A 45 -1.22 -8.65 -15.29
CA ASN A 45 -2.56 -8.76 -14.69
C ASN A 45 -2.84 -7.58 -13.74
N VAL A 46 -3.21 -6.43 -14.31
CA VAL A 46 -3.56 -5.23 -13.56
C VAL A 46 -4.93 -5.37 -12.92
N ASN A 47 -5.03 -5.02 -11.64
CA ASN A 47 -6.28 -4.95 -10.88
C ASN A 47 -6.41 -3.58 -10.22
N VAL A 48 -7.65 -3.09 -10.15
CA VAL A 48 -8.02 -1.95 -9.30
C VAL A 48 -8.53 -2.51 -7.99
N GLU A 49 -7.78 -2.25 -6.93
CA GLU A 49 -8.00 -2.79 -5.59
C GLU A 49 -8.70 -1.76 -4.70
N HIS A 50 -9.49 -2.24 -3.73
CA HIS A 50 -10.17 -1.40 -2.73
C HIS A 50 -9.47 -1.46 -1.38
N PHE A 51 -8.79 -0.38 -0.99
CA PHE A 51 -7.98 -0.36 0.24
C PHE A 51 -8.80 -0.77 1.46
N VAL A 52 -9.97 -0.16 1.63
CA VAL A 52 -11.05 -0.63 2.49
C VAL A 52 -11.96 -1.55 1.67
N PRO A 53 -12.07 -2.84 2.03
CA PRO A 53 -12.90 -3.77 1.29
C PRO A 53 -14.38 -3.39 1.41
N HIS A 54 -15.07 -3.25 0.29
CA HIS A 54 -16.49 -2.86 0.26
C HIS A 54 -17.45 -4.01 0.64
N LEU A 55 -16.97 -5.26 0.70
CA LEU A 55 -17.70 -6.49 1.10
C LEU A 55 -19.07 -6.67 0.44
N ASN A 56 -19.24 -6.18 -0.79
CA ASN A 56 -20.52 -6.12 -1.52
C ASN A 56 -21.66 -5.36 -0.83
N LYS A 57 -21.35 -4.49 0.15
CA LYS A 57 -22.36 -3.77 0.95
C LYS A 57 -22.42 -2.28 0.69
N SER A 58 -21.32 -1.66 0.29
CA SER A 58 -21.24 -0.20 0.09
C SER A 58 -20.89 0.15 -1.35
N LYS A 59 -21.85 0.79 -2.04
CA LYS A 59 -21.62 1.37 -3.37
C LYS A 59 -20.64 2.53 -3.28
N GLU A 60 -20.72 3.32 -2.22
CA GLU A 60 -19.83 4.47 -1.98
C GLU A 60 -18.37 4.03 -1.87
N LEU A 61 -18.07 3.01 -1.05
CA LEU A 61 -16.71 2.47 -0.93
C LEU A 61 -16.18 1.87 -2.24
N ARG A 62 -17.09 1.30 -3.04
CA ARG A 62 -16.72 0.71 -4.34
C ARG A 62 -16.30 1.78 -5.36
N THR A 63 -16.84 3.00 -5.24
CA THR A 63 -16.65 4.10 -6.19
C THR A 63 -15.86 5.28 -5.63
N ASP A 64 -15.41 5.20 -4.39
CA ASP A 64 -14.58 6.24 -3.79
C ASP A 64 -13.18 6.22 -4.43
N TRP A 65 -12.84 7.32 -5.09
CA TRP A 65 -11.54 7.49 -5.74
C TRP A 65 -10.38 7.27 -4.77
N ASN A 66 -10.49 7.75 -3.53
CA ASN A 66 -9.43 7.61 -2.53
C ASN A 66 -9.32 6.18 -1.99
N ASN A 67 -10.29 5.32 -2.29
CA ASN A 67 -10.29 3.92 -1.93
C ASN A 67 -9.76 2.99 -3.04
N LEU A 68 -9.46 3.51 -4.25
CA LEU A 68 -9.00 2.70 -5.39
C LEU A 68 -7.47 2.70 -5.54
N TYR A 69 -6.85 1.53 -5.75
CA TYR A 69 -5.39 1.37 -5.79
C TYR A 69 -4.93 0.55 -6.98
N TYR A 70 -3.77 0.92 -7.55
CA TYR A 70 -3.14 0.17 -8.64
C TYR A 70 -2.39 -1.05 -8.09
N SER A 71 -2.84 -2.26 -8.43
CA SER A 71 -2.33 -3.50 -7.85
C SER A 71 -2.12 -4.60 -8.89
N CYS A 72 -1.21 -5.53 -8.60
CA CYS A 72 -1.12 -6.79 -9.33
C CYS A 72 -2.13 -7.80 -8.75
N SER A 73 -2.57 -8.76 -9.58
CA SER A 73 -3.52 -9.79 -9.17
C SER A 73 -3.06 -10.64 -7.98
N HIS A 74 -1.75 -10.90 -7.86
CA HIS A 74 -1.19 -11.67 -6.76
C HIS A 74 -1.39 -10.97 -5.41
N CYS A 75 -0.99 -9.70 -5.30
CA CYS A 75 -1.15 -8.92 -4.07
C CYS A 75 -2.62 -8.66 -3.75
N ASN A 76 -3.44 -8.37 -4.77
CA ASN A 76 -4.90 -8.23 -4.60
C ASN A 76 -5.51 -9.51 -4.01
N GLY A 77 -5.14 -10.69 -4.52
CA GLY A 77 -5.60 -11.98 -4.00
C GLY A 77 -5.15 -12.26 -2.57
N ILE A 78 -3.91 -11.91 -2.22
CA ILE A 78 -3.39 -12.04 -0.84
C ILE A 78 -4.16 -11.12 0.11
N LYS A 79 -4.25 -9.82 -0.20
CA LYS A 79 -4.96 -8.85 0.64
C LYS A 79 -6.43 -9.23 0.80
N GLY A 80 -7.15 -9.32 -0.32
CA GLY A 80 -8.59 -9.53 -0.38
C GLY A 80 -9.35 -8.71 0.67
N SER A 81 -10.31 -9.36 1.33
CA SER A 81 -11.06 -8.79 2.46
C SER A 81 -10.40 -9.03 3.83
N ARG A 82 -9.25 -9.72 3.86
CA ARG A 82 -8.64 -10.29 5.08
C ARG A 82 -7.78 -9.29 5.82
N HIS A 83 -7.00 -8.49 5.09
CA HIS A 83 -6.05 -7.56 5.66
C HIS A 83 -6.57 -6.11 5.57
N LYS A 84 -6.77 -5.48 6.72
CA LYS A 84 -7.34 -4.12 6.85
C LYS A 84 -6.38 -3.12 7.50
N GLU A 85 -5.39 -3.61 8.23
CA GLU A 85 -4.40 -2.79 8.93
C GLU A 85 -3.15 -2.66 8.05
N LEU A 86 -3.27 -1.88 6.98
CA LEU A 86 -2.20 -1.65 6.03
C LEU A 86 -1.69 -0.22 6.13
N PHE A 87 -0.39 -0.03 5.88
CA PHE A 87 0.15 1.29 5.61
C PHE A 87 -0.38 1.81 4.28
N ASP A 88 -1.14 2.89 4.34
CA ASP A 88 -1.57 3.66 3.17
C ASP A 88 -0.42 4.52 2.64
N CYS A 89 0.02 4.24 1.41
CA CYS A 89 1.04 4.98 0.68
C CYS A 89 0.59 6.37 0.18
N CYS A 90 -0.72 6.64 0.19
CA CYS A 90 -1.32 7.92 -0.13
C CYS A 90 -1.52 8.80 1.12
N ASN A 91 -1.36 8.25 2.33
CA ASN A 91 -1.49 8.99 3.59
C ASN A 91 -0.14 9.55 4.04
N GLU A 92 -0.01 10.87 4.04
CA GLU A 92 1.24 11.54 4.44
C GLU A 92 1.64 11.27 5.88
N ASN A 93 0.68 11.05 6.78
CA ASN A 93 0.94 10.78 8.19
C ASN A 93 1.54 9.39 8.44
N HIS A 94 1.43 8.49 7.46
CA HIS A 94 2.05 7.16 7.56
C HIS A 94 3.54 7.18 7.24
N HIS A 95 4.06 8.24 6.59
CA HIS A 95 5.49 8.43 6.34
C HIS A 95 6.19 7.19 5.75
N VAL A 96 5.49 6.50 4.83
CA VAL A 96 5.84 5.15 4.34
C VAL A 96 7.20 5.07 3.64
N ASP A 97 7.71 6.22 3.20
CA ASP A 97 8.94 6.44 2.47
C ASP A 97 10.15 6.69 3.38
N VAL A 98 9.92 7.18 4.60
CA VAL A 98 10.99 7.52 5.55
C VAL A 98 10.99 6.67 6.80
N ALA A 99 9.88 5.99 7.12
CA ALA A 99 9.65 5.29 8.39
C ALA A 99 10.75 4.30 8.80
N ILE A 100 11.37 3.64 7.82
CA ILE A 100 12.40 2.63 8.04
C ILE A 100 13.69 3.09 7.34
N ALA A 101 14.74 3.32 8.11
CA ALA A 101 16.08 3.56 7.60
C ALA A 101 16.91 2.27 7.66
N LEU A 102 17.61 2.00 6.56
CA LEU A 102 18.59 0.92 6.43
C LEU A 102 19.99 1.54 6.48
N GLN A 103 20.78 1.17 7.46
CA GLN A 103 22.20 1.51 7.49
C GLN A 103 23.02 0.33 6.99
N ALA A 104 23.76 0.56 5.91
CA ALA A 104 24.66 -0.43 5.34
C ALA A 104 25.82 -0.73 6.30
N PRO A 105 26.29 -1.99 6.34
CA PRO A 105 27.43 -2.35 7.16
C PRO A 105 28.71 -1.70 6.64
N SER A 106 29.59 -1.27 7.55
CA SER A 106 30.89 -0.69 7.19
C SER A 106 31.92 -1.73 6.72
N VAL A 107 31.59 -3.02 6.79
CA VAL A 107 32.45 -4.14 6.38
C VAL A 107 31.62 -5.21 5.65
N PRO A 108 32.22 -6.03 4.76
CA PRO A 108 31.49 -6.98 3.90
C PRO A 108 30.57 -7.99 4.62
N ASN A 109 30.86 -8.31 5.89
CA ASN A 109 30.06 -9.21 6.74
C ASN A 109 29.49 -8.49 7.98
N GLY A 110 29.38 -7.17 7.95
CA GLY A 110 28.85 -6.41 9.07
C GLY A 110 27.33 -6.55 9.19
N LYS A 111 26.79 -6.19 10.35
CA LYS A 111 25.34 -6.21 10.58
C LYS A 111 24.68 -5.05 9.83
N ILE A 112 23.61 -5.36 9.12
CA ILE A 112 22.66 -4.36 8.62
C ILE A 112 21.86 -3.85 9.82
N VAL A 113 21.81 -2.53 10.00
CA VAL A 113 21.01 -1.92 11.06
C VAL A 113 19.74 -1.34 10.45
N LEU A 114 18.59 -1.80 10.95
CA LEU A 114 17.28 -1.26 10.64
C LEU A 114 16.86 -0.32 11.77
N THR A 115 16.46 0.90 11.43
CA THR A 115 16.03 1.90 12.41
C THR A 115 14.66 2.44 12.03
N ASN A 116 13.75 2.51 13.00
CA ASN A 116 12.55 3.32 12.86
C ASN A 116 12.93 4.80 13.04
N THR A 117 12.76 5.59 11.98
CA THR A 117 13.15 7.01 11.97
C THR A 117 12.11 7.93 12.60
N LEU A 118 10.90 7.43 12.82
CA LEU A 118 9.78 8.23 13.33
C LEU A 118 9.72 8.14 14.85
N ASN A 119 9.79 9.29 15.51
CA ASN A 119 9.53 9.44 16.95
C ASN A 119 8.01 9.54 17.23
N ASN A 120 7.21 8.80 16.47
CA ASN A 120 5.76 8.93 16.48
C ASN A 120 5.19 7.65 17.14
N GLY A 121 4.37 7.82 18.19
CA GLY A 121 3.87 6.70 19.00
C GLY A 121 3.12 5.60 18.22
N PHE A 122 2.58 5.94 17.05
CA PHE A 122 1.80 5.05 16.19
C PHE A 122 2.65 3.91 15.58
N ILE A 123 3.84 4.23 15.04
CA ILE A 123 4.72 3.20 14.46
C ILE A 123 5.36 2.35 15.55
N ARG A 124 5.68 2.94 16.72
CA ARG A 124 6.13 2.17 17.89
C ARG A 124 5.15 1.08 18.30
N ALA A 125 3.85 1.40 18.33
CA ALA A 125 2.81 0.44 18.69
C ALA A 125 2.70 -0.71 17.66
N MET A 126 2.80 -0.41 16.36
CA MET A 126 2.80 -1.45 15.31
C MET A 126 4.08 -2.29 15.32
N LEU A 127 5.26 -1.69 15.53
CA LEU A 127 6.51 -2.44 15.65
C LEU A 127 6.51 -3.34 16.89
N GLN A 128 5.99 -2.87 18.02
CA GLN A 128 5.81 -3.70 19.22
C GLN A 128 4.88 -4.89 18.95
N GLN A 129 3.81 -4.71 18.17
CA GLN A 129 2.95 -5.83 17.78
C GLN A 129 3.71 -6.83 16.89
N CYS A 130 4.55 -6.37 15.96
CA CYS A 130 5.42 -7.25 15.17
C CYS A 130 6.45 -8.01 16.02
N GLU A 131 7.12 -7.33 16.95
CA GLU A 131 8.09 -7.96 17.87
C GLU A 131 7.42 -9.01 18.77
N GLN A 132 6.21 -8.72 19.27
CA GLN A 132 5.41 -9.69 20.03
C GLN A 132 5.03 -10.89 19.18
N TRP A 133 4.63 -10.67 17.92
CA TRP A 133 4.28 -11.76 17.00
C TRP A 133 5.45 -12.70 16.71
N GLN A 134 6.66 -12.14 16.52
CA GLN A 134 7.88 -12.93 16.35
C GLN A 134 8.19 -13.78 17.58
N SER A 135 8.07 -13.20 18.78
CA SER A 135 8.31 -13.91 20.04
C SER A 135 7.33 -15.06 20.30
N THR A 136 6.10 -14.97 19.78
CA THR A 136 5.07 -16.04 19.87
C THR A 136 5.16 -17.09 18.75
N SER A 137 5.93 -16.82 17.70
CA SER A 137 6.12 -17.75 16.57
C SER A 137 7.34 -18.66 16.75
N GLU A 138 8.21 -18.34 17.71
CA GLU A 138 9.39 -19.13 18.09
C GLU A 138 9.15 -20.02 19.34
N SER A 139 7.93 -20.00 19.88
CA SER A 139 7.45 -20.84 21.00
C SER A 139 6.43 -21.87 20.53
#